data_AF-A0A182ZZX6-F1
#
_entry.id   AF-A0A182ZZX6-F1
#
_cell.length_a   1.000
_cell.length_b   1.000
_cell.length_c   1.000
_cell.angle_alpha   90.00
_cell.angle_beta   90.00
_cell.angle_gamma   90.00
#
_symmetry.space_group_name_H-M   'P 1'
#
loop_
_entity.id
_entity.type
_entity.pdbx_description
1 polymer ?
#
loop_
_entity_poly.entity_id
_entity_poly.type
_entity_poly.pdbx_seq_one_letter_code
_entity_poly.pdbx_strand_id
1 'polypeptide(L)'
;MYVFVRRNLLPAITNIESESTPSGYAGVMGNKGGVSVRFEICGVNLIILSCHFTAHKENQRDRLNDYLDIINHQSFRDEDVNVILDHDYVFWMGDLNFRLENITKTEAEKLIIEKRFSELLKHDQLNMMKNQKLIFQDFCEGEINFPPTFKFDKGTEIYDSRLLQKDSGNENKIDQTSEESSGNTGGPVDHGSNEVRRNLCIIEGLMQ
;
A
#
# COMPACT_ATOMS: atom_id res chain seq x y z
N MET A 1 12.80 -5.43 -10.68
CA MET A 1 12.17 -6.66 -10.17
C MET A 1 12.80 -7.86 -10.85
N TYR A 2 12.95 -8.98 -10.15
CA TYR A 2 13.42 -10.24 -10.73
C TYR A 2 12.46 -11.35 -10.33
N VAL A 3 12.07 -12.18 -11.29
CA VAL A 3 11.21 -13.36 -11.07
C VAL A 3 12.04 -14.60 -11.39
N PHE A 4 12.15 -15.49 -10.40
CA PHE A 4 12.88 -16.76 -10.55
C PHE A 4 11.87 -17.91 -10.53
N VAL A 5 12.02 -18.82 -11.49
CA VAL A 5 11.18 -20.02 -11.60
C VAL A 5 12.04 -21.27 -11.51
N ARG A 6 11.50 -22.34 -10.91
CA ARG A 6 12.19 -23.63 -10.90
C ARG A 6 12.35 -24.15 -12.33
N ARG A 7 13.53 -24.68 -12.66
CA ARG A 7 13.89 -25.11 -14.02
C ARG A 7 12.89 -26.10 -14.63
N ASN A 8 12.32 -27.00 -13.83
CA ASN A 8 11.35 -28.00 -14.29
C ASN A 8 10.01 -27.41 -14.73
N LEU A 9 9.71 -26.15 -14.37
CA LEU A 9 8.49 -25.46 -14.77
C LEU A 9 8.66 -24.63 -16.04
N LEU A 10 9.89 -24.38 -16.51
CA LEU A 10 10.15 -23.56 -17.71
C LEU A 10 9.33 -23.95 -18.95
N PRO A 11 9.13 -25.25 -19.27
CA PRO A 11 8.32 -25.63 -20.44
C PRO A 11 6.84 -25.24 -20.34
N ALA A 12 6.35 -24.95 -19.13
CA ALA A 12 4.98 -24.57 -18.86
C ALA A 12 4.78 -23.05 -18.72
N ILE A 13 5.85 -22.25 -18.84
CA ILE A 13 5.79 -20.79 -18.77
C ILE A 13 5.65 -20.22 -20.17
N THR A 14 4.61 -19.42 -20.40
CA THR A 14 4.33 -18.72 -21.66
C THR A 14 3.94 -17.28 -21.40
N ASN A 15 3.76 -16.50 -22.47
CA ASN A 15 3.18 -15.15 -22.44
C ASN A 15 3.84 -14.21 -21.41
N ILE A 16 5.18 -14.25 -21.33
CA ILE A 16 5.97 -13.43 -20.40
C ILE A 16 6.03 -12.00 -20.92
N GLU A 17 5.57 -11.05 -20.12
CA GLU A 17 5.62 -9.62 -20.42
C GLU A 17 5.97 -8.81 -19.17
N SER A 18 6.42 -7.58 -19.36
CA SER A 18 6.71 -6.66 -18.27
C SER A 18 6.34 -5.24 -18.66
N GLU A 19 5.72 -4.51 -17.75
CA GLU A 19 5.36 -3.11 -17.95
C GLU A 19 5.91 -2.22 -16.84
N SER A 20 5.97 -0.92 -17.10
CA SER A 20 6.34 0.08 -16.09
C SER A 20 5.55 1.36 -16.24
N THR A 21 5.09 1.90 -15.11
CA THR A 21 4.41 3.19 -15.04
C THR A 21 5.24 4.10 -14.15
N PRO A 22 5.89 5.15 -14.69
CA PRO A 22 6.51 6.18 -13.86
C PRO A 22 5.44 7.00 -13.16
N SER A 23 5.69 7.41 -11.92
CA SER A 23 4.84 8.36 -11.19
C SER A 23 5.71 9.42 -10.48
N GLY A 24 5.13 10.59 -10.15
CA GLY A 24 5.86 11.71 -9.54
C GLY A 24 5.32 13.10 -9.91
N TYR A 25 5.97 14.15 -9.38
CA TYR A 25 5.56 15.54 -9.63
C TYR A 25 5.60 15.84 -11.14
N ALA A 26 4.49 16.36 -11.67
CA ALA A 26 4.25 16.58 -13.10
C ALA A 26 4.29 15.31 -14.00
N GLY A 27 4.02 14.12 -13.45
CA GLY A 27 3.70 12.91 -14.22
C GLY A 27 4.87 12.18 -14.89
N VAL A 28 6.10 12.71 -14.85
CA VAL A 28 7.28 12.06 -15.48
C VAL A 28 8.59 12.31 -14.72
N MET A 29 8.62 13.20 -13.73
CA MET A 29 9.85 13.59 -13.03
C MET A 29 9.90 12.96 -11.63
N GLY A 30 10.38 11.72 -11.54
CA GLY A 30 10.45 11.01 -10.26
C GLY A 30 11.06 9.62 -10.34
N ASN A 31 11.47 9.09 -9.19
CA ASN A 31 11.89 7.70 -9.01
C ASN A 31 10.77 6.83 -8.43
N LYS A 32 9.51 7.24 -8.65
CA LYS A 32 8.28 6.60 -8.16
C LYS A 32 7.55 5.94 -9.31
N GLY A 33 6.67 5.00 -8.99
CA GLY A 33 5.90 4.26 -9.97
C GLY A 33 5.81 2.76 -9.66
N GLY A 34 5.39 2.00 -10.66
CA GLY A 34 5.21 0.56 -10.58
C GLY A 34 5.87 -0.17 -11.73
N VAL A 35 6.43 -1.34 -11.46
CA VAL A 35 6.91 -2.29 -12.48
C VAL A 35 6.18 -3.60 -12.30
N SER A 36 5.70 -4.19 -13.39
CA SER A 36 5.04 -5.48 -13.39
C SER A 36 5.79 -6.50 -14.25
N VAL A 37 5.66 -7.77 -13.89
CA VAL A 37 6.00 -8.91 -14.74
C VAL A 37 4.82 -9.86 -14.68
N ARG A 38 4.29 -10.19 -15.85
CA ARG A 38 3.23 -11.19 -16.02
C ARG A 38 3.72 -12.38 -16.81
N PHE A 39 3.12 -13.52 -16.58
CA PHE A 39 3.35 -14.75 -17.33
C PHE A 39 2.17 -15.69 -17.12
N GLU A 40 2.02 -16.62 -18.05
CA GLU A 40 1.11 -17.74 -17.88
C GLU A 40 1.91 -18.97 -17.42
N ILE A 41 1.37 -19.73 -16.46
CA ILE A 41 1.89 -21.03 -16.05
C ILE A 41 0.78 -22.06 -16.05
N CYS A 42 0.90 -23.11 -16.86
CA CYS A 42 -0.11 -24.19 -16.94
C CYS A 42 -1.55 -23.67 -17.16
N GLY A 43 -1.75 -22.64 -18.00
CA GLY A 43 -3.06 -22.04 -18.22
C GLY A 43 -3.52 -21.03 -17.17
N VAL A 44 -2.68 -20.71 -16.18
CA VAL A 44 -2.98 -19.72 -15.12
C VAL A 44 -2.21 -18.44 -15.39
N ASN A 45 -2.92 -17.33 -15.48
CA ASN A 45 -2.36 -16.00 -15.70
C ASN A 45 -1.95 -15.37 -14.36
N LEU A 46 -0.65 -15.09 -14.21
CA LEU A 46 -0.07 -14.49 -13.03
C LEU A 46 0.56 -13.14 -13.38
N ILE A 47 0.39 -12.17 -12.48
CA ILE A 47 1.10 -10.89 -12.52
C ILE A 47 1.65 -10.54 -11.15
N ILE A 48 2.90 -10.07 -11.14
CA ILE A 48 3.59 -9.58 -9.96
C ILE A 48 3.93 -8.12 -10.20
N LEU A 49 3.54 -7.24 -9.29
CA LEU A 49 3.80 -5.81 -9.32
C LEU A 49 4.66 -5.41 -8.13
N SER A 50 5.70 -4.61 -8.40
CA SER A 50 6.52 -3.96 -7.40
C SER A 50 6.43 -2.45 -7.58
N CYS A 51 6.02 -1.74 -6.53
CA CYS A 51 5.81 -0.29 -6.60
C CYS A 51 6.67 0.48 -5.58
N HIS A 52 6.87 1.76 -5.86
CA HIS A 52 7.43 2.74 -4.95
C HIS A 52 6.56 3.99 -5.07
N PHE A 53 5.64 4.18 -4.13
CA PHE A 53 4.67 5.29 -4.16
C PHE A 53 5.24 6.57 -3.53
N THR A 54 4.52 7.66 -3.75
CA THR A 54 4.85 9.01 -3.28
C THR A 54 5.07 9.02 -1.76
N ALA A 55 6.25 9.50 -1.38
CA ALA A 55 6.68 9.58 0.01
C ALA A 55 6.05 10.76 0.75
N HIS A 56 6.31 10.81 2.06
CA HIS A 56 5.81 11.77 3.04
C HIS A 56 4.34 11.57 3.43
N LYS A 57 4.04 11.88 4.69
CA LYS A 57 2.79 11.49 5.34
C LYS A 57 1.57 12.18 4.72
N GLU A 58 1.72 13.46 4.43
CA GLU A 58 0.74 14.38 3.85
C GLU A 58 0.28 13.99 2.43
N ASN A 59 1.07 13.20 1.69
CA ASN A 59 0.81 12.91 0.28
C ASN A 59 -0.09 11.67 0.07
N GLN A 60 -1.08 11.46 0.94
CA GLN A 60 -2.00 10.31 0.84
C GLN A 60 -2.77 10.32 -0.49
N ARG A 61 -3.21 11.50 -0.94
CA ARG A 61 -3.90 11.68 -2.22
C ARG A 61 -2.99 11.36 -3.42
N ASP A 62 -1.70 11.68 -3.33
CA ASP A 62 -0.76 11.37 -4.40
C ASP A 62 -0.49 9.88 -4.49
N ARG A 63 -0.44 9.16 -3.36
CA ARG A 63 -0.38 7.68 -3.36
C ARG A 63 -1.61 7.04 -3.99
N LEU A 64 -2.80 7.63 -3.78
CA LEU A 64 -4.00 7.20 -4.50
C LEU A 64 -3.83 7.38 -6.02
N ASN A 65 -3.31 8.52 -6.45
CA ASN A 65 -3.05 8.78 -7.86
C ASN A 65 -2.01 7.81 -8.42
N ASP A 66 -0.91 7.52 -7.69
CA ASP A 66 0.09 6.52 -8.09
C ASP A 66 -0.55 5.14 -8.34
N TYR A 67 -1.43 4.70 -7.44
CA TYR A 67 -2.17 3.45 -7.60
C TYR A 67 -3.07 3.47 -8.85
N LEU A 68 -3.85 4.54 -9.02
CA LEU A 68 -4.76 4.68 -10.15
C LEU A 68 -4.00 4.75 -11.48
N ASP A 69 -2.86 5.44 -11.52
CA ASP A 69 -2.02 5.55 -12.70
C ASP A 69 -1.49 4.17 -13.12
N ILE A 70 -1.07 3.33 -12.18
CA ILE A 70 -0.61 1.96 -12.49
C ILE A 70 -1.76 1.11 -13.01
N ILE A 71 -2.92 1.14 -12.34
CA ILE A 71 -4.11 0.38 -12.75
C ILE A 71 -4.58 0.78 -14.15
N ASN A 72 -4.55 2.08 -14.48
CA ASN A 72 -5.11 2.59 -15.72
C ASN A 72 -4.15 2.55 -16.92
N HIS A 73 -2.83 2.53 -16.70
CA HIS A 73 -1.85 2.66 -17.78
C HIS A 73 -1.07 1.38 -18.11
N GLN A 74 -1.02 0.38 -17.23
CA GLN A 74 -0.38 -0.89 -17.57
C GLN A 74 -1.34 -1.79 -18.34
N SER A 75 -0.92 -2.18 -19.55
CA SER A 75 -1.67 -3.09 -20.40
C SER A 75 -0.74 -4.10 -21.07
N PHE A 76 -1.28 -5.25 -21.46
CA PHE A 76 -0.54 -6.40 -22.00
C PHE A 76 -1.11 -6.82 -23.35
N ARG A 77 -0.38 -7.66 -24.10
CA ARG A 77 -0.74 -8.00 -25.49
C ARG A 77 -1.89 -9.01 -25.61
N ASP A 78 -2.11 -9.81 -24.57
CA ASP A 78 -3.19 -10.79 -24.53
C ASP A 78 -4.54 -10.08 -24.38
N GLU A 79 -5.40 -10.15 -25.40
CA GLU A 79 -6.69 -9.45 -25.41
C GLU A 79 -7.66 -9.97 -24.33
N ASP A 80 -7.54 -11.25 -23.94
CA ASP A 80 -8.39 -11.85 -22.90
C ASP A 80 -7.89 -11.49 -21.49
N VAL A 81 -6.63 -11.07 -21.36
CA VAL A 81 -5.96 -10.75 -20.08
C VAL A 81 -5.10 -9.49 -20.24
N ASN A 82 -5.74 -8.38 -20.62
CA ASN A 82 -5.03 -7.21 -21.10
C ASN A 82 -4.75 -6.17 -20.02
N VAL A 83 -5.48 -6.14 -18.90
CA VAL A 83 -5.19 -5.27 -17.75
C VAL A 83 -4.78 -6.06 -16.52
N ILE A 84 -4.22 -5.36 -15.53
CA ILE A 84 -3.72 -5.97 -14.27
C ILE A 84 -4.78 -6.85 -13.62
N LEU A 85 -6.03 -6.38 -13.56
CA LEU A 85 -7.12 -7.05 -12.84
C LEU A 85 -7.76 -8.22 -13.60
N ASP A 86 -7.38 -8.47 -14.86
CA ASP A 86 -7.86 -9.63 -15.62
C ASP A 86 -7.09 -10.91 -15.26
N HIS A 87 -5.94 -10.80 -14.60
CA HIS A 87 -5.11 -11.94 -14.25
C HIS A 87 -5.75 -12.79 -13.15
N ASP A 88 -5.61 -14.11 -13.24
CA ASP A 88 -6.13 -15.04 -12.23
C ASP A 88 -5.53 -14.78 -10.84
N TYR A 89 -4.24 -14.43 -10.82
CA TYR A 89 -3.51 -14.08 -9.61
C TYR A 89 -2.70 -12.81 -9.81
N VAL A 90 -3.02 -11.81 -8.99
CA VAL A 90 -2.27 -10.56 -8.88
C VAL A 90 -1.47 -10.62 -7.58
N PHE A 91 -0.20 -10.24 -7.61
CA PHE A 91 0.60 -9.97 -6.42
C PHE A 91 1.06 -8.52 -6.48
N TRP A 92 0.80 -7.74 -5.44
CA TRP A 92 1.16 -6.32 -5.42
C TRP A 92 1.96 -6.01 -4.18
N MET A 93 3.19 -5.56 -4.35
CA MET A 93 4.12 -5.34 -3.24
C MET A 93 5.00 -4.12 -3.47
N GLY A 94 5.74 -3.73 -2.44
CA GLY A 94 6.77 -2.70 -2.55
C GLY A 94 6.71 -1.67 -1.42
N ASP A 95 7.32 -0.51 -1.66
CA ASP A 95 7.29 0.63 -0.74
C ASP A 95 6.11 1.54 -1.10
N LEU A 96 4.94 1.16 -0.61
CA LEU A 96 3.69 1.88 -0.86
C LEU A 96 3.61 3.19 -0.05
N ASN A 97 4.56 3.45 0.86
CA ASN A 97 4.73 4.72 1.56
C ASN A 97 3.52 5.20 2.40
N PHE A 98 2.55 4.34 2.72
CA PHE A 98 1.47 4.67 3.66
C PHE A 98 1.99 4.79 5.10
N ARG A 99 1.42 5.74 5.85
CA ARG A 99 1.91 6.18 7.16
C ARG A 99 0.87 6.00 8.25
N LEU A 100 1.31 6.14 9.49
CA LEU A 100 0.39 6.28 10.62
C LEU A 100 -0.24 7.68 10.66
N GLU A 101 -1.55 7.72 10.85
CA GLU A 101 -2.39 8.91 10.91
C GLU A 101 -3.14 8.98 12.25
N ASN A 102 -3.35 10.20 12.76
CA ASN A 102 -4.10 10.42 14.00
C ASN A 102 -3.56 9.66 15.24
N ILE A 103 -2.25 9.49 15.34
CA ILE A 103 -1.57 8.91 16.51
C ILE A 103 -0.28 9.68 16.79
N THR A 104 0.03 9.93 18.06
CA THR A 104 1.30 10.54 18.44
C THR A 104 2.45 9.53 18.38
N LYS A 105 3.67 10.03 18.27
CA LYS A 105 4.87 9.16 18.26
C LYS A 105 4.95 8.30 19.52
N THR A 106 4.75 8.90 20.69
CA THR A 106 4.80 8.22 21.99
C THR A 106 3.76 7.10 22.11
N GLU A 107 2.54 7.32 21.60
CA GLU A 107 1.49 6.29 21.58
C GLU A 107 1.84 5.16 20.63
N ALA A 108 2.35 5.47 19.43
CA ALA A 108 2.80 4.46 18.47
C ALA A 108 3.94 3.62 19.05
N GLU A 109 4.96 4.25 19.63
CA GLU A 109 6.08 3.57 20.30
C GLU A 109 5.59 2.64 21.41
N LYS A 110 4.63 3.09 22.22
CA LYS A 110 4.01 2.24 23.25
C LYS A 110 3.34 1.00 22.65
N LEU A 111 2.52 1.16 21.61
CA LEU A 111 1.85 0.04 20.95
C LEU A 111 2.86 -0.94 20.32
N ILE A 112 3.96 -0.43 19.77
CA ILE A 112 5.05 -1.25 19.20
C ILE A 112 5.74 -2.08 20.30
N ILE A 113 6.11 -1.44 21.42
CA ILE A 113 6.76 -2.10 22.57
C ILE A 113 5.84 -3.17 23.17
N GLU A 114 4.54 -2.86 23.30
CA GLU A 114 3.52 -3.78 23.78
C GLU A 114 3.11 -4.85 22.75
N LYS A 115 3.67 -4.82 21.53
CA LYS A 115 3.33 -5.69 20.39
C LYS A 115 1.83 -5.69 20.04
N ARG A 116 1.16 -4.56 20.25
CA ARG A 116 -0.27 -4.35 19.97
C ARG A 116 -0.48 -3.87 18.54
N PHE A 117 -0.01 -4.64 17.56
CA PHE A 117 0.00 -4.25 16.15
C PHE A 117 -1.40 -4.05 15.58
N SER A 118 -2.39 -4.87 15.96
CA SER A 118 -3.77 -4.71 15.51
C SER A 118 -4.39 -3.36 15.92
N GLU A 119 -3.97 -2.79 17.05
CA GLU A 119 -4.39 -1.45 17.47
C GLU A 119 -3.65 -0.36 16.68
N LEU A 120 -2.35 -0.55 16.45
CA LEU A 120 -1.53 0.35 15.65
C LEU A 120 -2.04 0.47 14.21
N LEU A 121 -2.47 -0.64 13.61
CA LEU A 121 -2.99 -0.69 12.23
C LEU A 121 -4.31 0.03 12.03
N LYS A 122 -5.05 0.37 13.11
CA LYS A 122 -6.21 1.26 13.00
C LYS A 122 -5.82 2.67 12.57
N HIS A 123 -4.56 3.03 12.78
CA HIS A 123 -3.97 4.31 12.40
C HIS A 123 -3.26 4.25 11.04
N ASP A 124 -3.21 3.10 10.38
CA ASP A 124 -2.51 2.97 9.10
C ASP A 124 -3.34 3.53 7.93
N GLN A 125 -2.76 4.44 7.16
CA GLN A 125 -3.42 5.11 6.03
C GLN A 125 -3.85 4.14 4.92
N LEU A 126 -3.11 3.05 4.67
CA LEU A 126 -3.53 2.04 3.69
C LEU A 126 -4.84 1.40 4.15
N ASN A 127 -4.89 0.91 5.39
CA ASN A 127 -6.09 0.31 5.96
C ASN A 127 -7.27 1.30 5.98
N MET A 128 -7.03 2.56 6.31
CA MET A 128 -8.06 3.61 6.22
C MET A 128 -8.63 3.74 4.81
N MET A 129 -7.78 3.73 3.77
CA MET A 129 -8.22 3.87 2.39
C MET A 129 -8.92 2.62 1.85
N LYS A 130 -8.47 1.42 2.25
CA LYS A 130 -9.17 0.16 1.98
C LYS A 130 -10.58 0.18 2.61
N ASN A 131 -10.69 0.60 3.87
CA ASN A 131 -11.98 0.72 4.55
C ASN A 131 -12.92 1.74 3.89
N GLN A 132 -12.36 2.81 3.32
CA GLN A 132 -13.11 3.81 2.54
C GLN A 132 -13.42 3.39 1.10
N LYS A 133 -13.00 2.18 0.71
CA LYS A 133 -13.20 1.60 -0.61
C LYS A 133 -12.50 2.32 -1.76
N LEU A 134 -11.39 3.01 -1.48
CA LEU A 134 -10.66 3.82 -2.46
C LEU A 134 -9.58 3.04 -3.22
N ILE A 135 -9.04 2.00 -2.61
CA ILE A 135 -7.86 1.28 -3.10
C ILE A 135 -7.93 -0.19 -2.70
N PHE A 136 -7.39 -1.09 -3.52
CA PHE A 136 -7.15 -2.48 -3.15
C PHE A 136 -8.39 -3.26 -2.66
N GLN A 137 -9.55 -3.03 -3.28
CA GLN A 137 -10.82 -3.57 -2.81
C GLN A 137 -10.96 -5.09 -2.90
N ASP A 138 -10.42 -5.67 -3.95
CA ASP A 138 -10.40 -7.12 -4.15
C ASP A 138 -9.09 -7.76 -3.66
N PHE A 139 -8.31 -7.02 -2.87
CA PHE A 139 -6.99 -7.43 -2.42
C PHE A 139 -7.03 -7.91 -0.97
N CYS A 140 -6.40 -9.05 -0.73
CA CYS A 140 -6.12 -9.53 0.61
C CYS A 140 -4.70 -9.14 1.06
N GLU A 141 -4.53 -9.03 2.36
CA GLU A 141 -3.24 -8.78 3.00
C GLU A 141 -3.13 -9.75 4.17
N GLY A 142 -1.94 -10.33 4.35
CA GLY A 142 -1.70 -11.25 5.46
C GLY A 142 -1.80 -10.53 6.80
N GLU A 143 -2.08 -11.26 7.88
CA GLU A 143 -2.07 -10.66 9.22
C GLU A 143 -0.67 -10.12 9.56
N ILE A 144 -0.64 -8.86 9.98
CA ILE A 144 0.59 -8.15 10.32
C ILE A 144 0.89 -8.37 11.79
N ASN A 145 1.84 -9.27 12.05
CA ASN A 145 2.31 -9.64 13.39
C ASN A 145 3.77 -9.22 13.64
N PHE A 146 4.26 -8.25 12.88
CA PHE A 146 5.63 -7.74 12.94
C PHE A 146 5.64 -6.22 13.14
N PRO A 147 6.73 -5.65 13.73
CA PRO A 147 6.82 -4.23 14.00
C PRO A 147 7.04 -3.39 12.72
N PRO A 148 6.87 -2.05 12.77
CA PRO A 148 7.25 -1.15 11.67
C PRO A 148 8.61 -1.47 11.06
N THR A 149 8.68 -1.40 9.73
CA THR A 149 9.88 -1.68 8.93
C THR A 149 10.66 -0.41 8.57
N PHE A 150 10.18 0.76 8.99
CA PHE A 150 10.85 2.05 8.79
C PHE A 150 10.46 3.04 9.92
N LYS A 151 11.25 4.08 10.22
CA LYS A 151 12.63 4.33 9.78
C LYS A 151 13.62 3.91 10.85
N PHE A 152 14.70 3.27 10.44
CA PHE A 152 15.80 2.94 11.36
C PHE A 152 17.00 3.88 11.20
N ASP A 153 17.76 4.08 12.28
CA ASP A 153 19.09 4.64 12.22
C ASP A 153 20.01 3.70 11.43
N LYS A 154 20.79 4.27 10.51
CA LYS A 154 21.59 3.49 9.54
C LYS A 154 22.50 2.49 10.25
N GLY A 155 22.39 1.22 9.88
CA GLY A 155 23.21 0.14 10.46
C GLY A 155 22.70 -0.35 11.82
N THR A 156 21.49 0.04 12.22
CA THR A 156 20.88 -0.37 13.49
C THR A 156 19.45 -0.85 13.28
N GLU A 157 18.88 -1.50 14.30
CA GLU A 157 17.45 -1.81 14.41
C GLU A 157 16.73 -0.78 15.31
N ILE A 158 17.38 0.35 15.60
CA ILE A 158 16.83 1.42 16.43
C ILE A 158 16.05 2.37 15.53
N TYR A 159 14.79 2.65 15.89
CA TYR A 159 13.98 3.63 15.16
C TYR A 159 14.62 5.02 15.22
N ASP A 160 14.56 5.78 14.11
CA ASP A 160 15.32 7.01 13.87
C ASP A 160 15.28 7.97 15.06
N SER A 161 16.41 8.06 15.76
CA SER A 161 16.54 8.80 17.01
C SER A 161 16.40 10.32 16.82
N ARG A 162 16.48 10.86 15.61
CA ARG A 162 16.28 12.29 15.33
C ARG A 162 14.82 12.71 15.44
N LEU A 163 13.90 11.75 15.35
CA LEU A 163 12.50 11.96 15.68
C LEU A 163 12.27 12.11 17.20
N LEU A 164 13.29 11.90 18.05
CA LEU A 164 13.21 12.15 19.50
C LEU A 164 13.52 13.61 19.88
N GLN A 165 14.13 14.40 18.99
CA GLN A 165 14.59 15.75 19.34
C GLN A 165 13.64 16.88 18.90
N LYS A 166 12.67 16.61 18.01
CA LYS A 166 11.78 17.66 17.47
C LYS A 166 10.56 17.97 18.34
N ASP A 167 10.14 17.06 19.22
CA ASP A 167 8.93 17.24 20.04
C ASP A 167 9.17 18.03 21.32
N SER A 168 10.43 18.33 21.67
CA SER A 168 10.79 19.11 22.87
C SER A 168 10.84 20.63 22.65
N GLY A 169 10.30 21.16 21.54
CA GLY A 169 10.65 22.51 21.10
C GLY A 169 9.57 23.35 20.42
N ASN A 170 8.27 23.14 20.67
CA ASN A 170 7.26 24.14 20.30
C ASN A 170 5.89 23.94 20.99
N GLU A 171 5.86 24.05 22.31
CA GLU A 171 4.63 24.44 23.02
C GLU A 171 4.72 25.95 23.26
N ASN A 172 4.00 26.75 22.46
CA ASN A 172 3.39 28.04 22.82
C ASN A 172 2.93 28.80 21.56
N LYS A 173 1.70 28.54 21.11
CA LYS A 173 0.80 29.64 20.70
C LYS A 173 -0.66 29.20 20.68
N ILE A 174 -1.39 29.80 21.61
CA ILE A 174 -2.84 29.81 21.77
C ILE A 174 -3.46 30.52 20.57
N ASP A 175 -4.56 30.00 20.02
CA ASP A 175 -5.67 30.87 19.62
C ASP A 175 -7.03 30.14 19.71
N GLN A 176 -8.00 30.87 20.24
CA GLN A 176 -9.40 30.48 20.48
C GLN A 176 -10.26 30.81 19.26
N THR A 177 -11.32 30.04 18.99
CA THR A 177 -12.70 30.54 18.70
C THR A 177 -13.72 29.41 18.44
N SER A 178 -14.86 29.52 19.17
CA SER A 178 -16.29 29.13 18.96
C SER A 178 -16.76 28.68 17.55
N GLU A 179 -17.83 27.92 17.28
CA GLU A 179 -19.10 27.49 17.96
C GLU A 179 -19.84 26.44 17.06
N GLU A 180 -20.69 25.57 17.66
CA GLU A 180 -21.97 24.89 17.23
C GLU A 180 -22.21 24.40 15.75
N SER A 181 -22.87 23.28 15.40
CA SER A 181 -24.07 22.57 15.91
C SER A 181 -24.32 21.18 15.24
N SER A 182 -25.23 20.41 15.86
CA SER A 182 -25.94 19.12 15.61
C SER A 182 -26.21 18.51 14.21
N GLY A 183 -26.36 17.16 14.14
CA GLY A 183 -27.53 16.52 13.48
C GLY A 183 -27.39 15.24 12.60
N ASN A 184 -27.44 14.05 13.21
CA ASN A 184 -28.11 12.76 12.88
C ASN A 184 -28.21 12.08 11.47
N THR A 185 -27.85 10.77 11.48
CA THR A 185 -28.34 9.52 10.82
C THR A 185 -28.66 9.36 9.32
N GLY A 186 -28.11 8.29 8.74
CA GLY A 186 -28.73 7.50 7.65
C GLY A 186 -27.73 6.52 6.99
N GLY A 187 -27.91 5.21 7.18
CA GLY A 187 -27.12 4.17 6.48
C GLY A 187 -27.95 3.44 5.41
N PRO A 188 -27.29 2.77 4.45
CA PRO A 188 -27.84 1.58 3.80
C PRO A 188 -26.83 0.40 3.81
N VAL A 189 -27.19 -0.76 4.36
CA VAL A 189 -27.76 -1.97 3.71
C VAL A 189 -26.86 -2.60 2.64
N ASP A 190 -26.37 -3.78 3.02
CA ASP A 190 -25.54 -4.74 2.30
C ASP A 190 -26.35 -5.59 1.32
N HIS A 191 -25.82 -5.80 0.10
CA HIS A 191 -26.28 -6.79 -0.86
C HIS A 191 -25.07 -7.56 -1.41
N GLY A 192 -24.96 -8.82 -0.98
CA GLY A 192 -23.93 -9.75 -1.41
C GLY A 192 -24.06 -10.14 -2.88
N SER A 193 -22.91 -10.43 -3.49
CA SER A 193 -22.81 -11.24 -4.69
C SER A 193 -21.51 -12.04 -4.64
N ASN A 194 -21.58 -13.26 -5.18
CA ASN A 194 -20.62 -14.36 -5.04
C ASN A 194 -19.17 -13.97 -5.34
N GLU A 195 -18.34 -14.03 -4.32
CA GLU A 195 -16.91 -13.75 -4.41
C GLU A 195 -16.17 -15.01 -4.89
N VAL A 196 -15.72 -14.98 -6.14
CA VAL A 196 -14.61 -15.83 -6.59
C VAL A 196 -13.43 -15.44 -5.69
N ARG A 197 -12.96 -16.37 -4.87
CA ARG A 197 -11.84 -16.13 -3.93
C ARG A 197 -10.59 -15.74 -4.70
N ARG A 198 -10.31 -14.44 -4.80
CA ARG A 198 -9.08 -13.87 -5.35
C ARG A 198 -8.05 -13.85 -4.22
N ASN A 199 -7.10 -14.79 -4.26
CA ASN A 199 -6.05 -14.84 -3.25
C ASN A 199 -4.92 -13.90 -3.67
N LEU A 200 -4.78 -12.82 -2.92
CA LEU A 200 -3.95 -11.66 -3.24
C LEU A 200 -3.13 -11.31 -2.00
N CYS A 201 -1.88 -10.89 -2.18
CA CYS A 201 -0.96 -10.59 -1.10
C CYS A 201 -0.37 -9.20 -1.32
N ILE A 202 -0.76 -8.26 -0.47
CA ILE A 202 0.00 -7.04 -0.23
C ILE A 202 1.15 -7.40 0.72
N ILE A 203 2.39 -7.20 0.27
CA ILE A 203 3.56 -7.20 1.15
C ILE A 203 3.97 -5.75 1.29
N GLU A 204 3.38 -5.06 2.26
CA GLU A 204 3.82 -3.74 2.65
C GLU A 204 5.06 -3.83 3.53
N GLY A 205 6.06 -3.00 3.21
CA GLY A 205 6.98 -2.51 4.22
C GLY A 205 6.24 -1.54 5.13
N LEU A 206 5.53 -2.08 6.12
CA LEU A 206 4.67 -1.26 6.99
C LEU A 206 5.46 -0.22 7.76
N MET A 207 4.84 0.96 7.84
CA MET A 207 5.04 2.05 8.79
C MET A 207 6.32 2.87 8.63
N GLN A 208 6.11 4.17 8.35
CA GLN A 208 7.03 5.29 8.62
C GLN A 208 6.35 6.31 9.52
#